data_AF-A0A5J4U7K6-F1
#
_entry.id   AF-A0A5J4U7K6-F1
#
_cell.length_a   1.000
_cell.length_b   1.000
_cell.length_c   1.000
_cell.angle_alpha   90.00
_cell.angle_beta   90.00
_cell.angle_gamma   90.00
#
_symmetry.space_group_name_H-M   'P 1'
#
loop_
_entity.id
_entity.type
_entity.pdbx_description
1 polymer ?
#
loop_
_entity_poly.entity_id
_entity_poly.type
_entity_poly.pdbx_seq_one_letter_code
_entity_poly.pdbx_strand_id
1 'polypeptide(L)'
;MDKLLEQQELARIKSEQDEFDAQKKEVEEQEFTRHIREDIDQKKLKEQEKQEQQIEMDQLLEKLIPVAAQMKEETVSKTIMERVKNAMVNTVNYTKIGQKEGEKKQVTSKLIDSTLVGDGDLCVIDFDINKKLSIEETDQIRQNIIDNMLPANVGLIKTAHGGLHAYCNRDGYTLPSNRYVKCIVLDNNEIDIFGQMFKYKEHGVMEQKELVQNRIVGPNSSFRETKNNKRETLKYEAINDWANMTHLASLREILDSWNVDIEIPFKDYVDKVNIREFGWQITDEGTIDKMSDEIAQLTVNAEKNYGEASFSGERKPNPWILTKILRYHNKDYYEQTTKPLLKQNYEVKKQQKISDTVQQIEKHEIDLKDPFTLIDVSSKALNGKYENKLELVAQDLLKVIKVVRCQNGWCFIIKEYDCIAGKNTIKYKSKTAIYDQLRSIRFWQDGKKHITAIDALEQYHSLFEKIGMKFISNNEGIFSIYQGFKYMQLDEVDQTKIEQFLGLVKDTIAANDELIYEYLLNWFSFIAQNIGKRLKLQLYFKYYKNITDIDDFVGKFNTAIENKMSAIANEMKNFGESRMSNMDALKSINTESTFVINEKYVPKHEVE
;
A
#
# COMPACT_ATOMS: atom_id res chain seq x y z
N MET A 1 20.86 76.25 20.83
CA MET A 1 21.52 75.04 20.29
C MET A 1 20.71 73.80 20.66
N ASP A 2 20.26 73.69 21.91
CA ASP A 2 19.56 72.49 22.44
C ASP A 2 18.25 72.10 21.72
N LYS A 3 17.43 73.07 21.29
CA LYS A 3 16.19 72.77 20.52
C LYS A 3 16.43 72.14 19.15
N LEU A 4 17.57 72.43 18.51
CA LEU A 4 17.90 71.87 17.19
C LEU A 4 18.37 70.42 17.33
N LEU A 5 19.06 70.12 18.43
CA LEU A 5 19.54 68.79 18.78
C LEU A 5 18.36 67.86 19.13
N GLU A 6 17.40 68.34 19.92
CA GLU A 6 16.16 67.61 20.23
C GLU A 6 15.35 67.24 18.99
N GLN A 7 15.23 68.16 18.01
CA GLN A 7 14.52 67.89 16.77
C GLN A 7 15.22 66.85 15.88
N GLN A 8 16.56 66.83 15.88
CA GLN A 8 17.33 65.81 15.17
C GLN A 8 17.20 64.43 15.83
N GLU A 9 17.22 64.37 17.17
CA GLU A 9 17.05 63.11 17.91
C GLU A 9 15.63 62.53 17.70
N LEU A 10 14.59 63.38 17.76
CA LEU A 10 13.20 62.98 17.48
C LEU A 10 13.00 62.49 16.04
N ALA A 11 13.66 63.11 15.06
CA ALA A 11 13.62 62.66 13.68
C ALA A 11 14.33 61.30 13.49
N ARG A 12 15.45 61.07 14.20
CA ARG A 12 16.13 59.77 14.18
C ARG A 12 15.27 58.66 14.78
N ILE A 13 14.70 58.89 15.97
CA ILE A 13 13.81 57.92 16.64
C ILE A 13 12.61 57.57 15.76
N LYS A 14 12.02 58.56 15.08
CA LYS A 14 10.90 58.31 14.16
C LYS A 14 11.32 57.47 12.95
N SER A 15 12.49 57.75 12.38
CA SER A 15 13.04 56.94 11.28
C SER A 15 13.33 55.50 11.69
N GLU A 16 13.90 55.30 12.88
CA GLU A 16 14.16 53.96 13.44
C GLU A 16 12.87 53.18 13.70
N GLN A 17 11.81 53.88 14.17
CA GLN A 17 10.49 53.28 14.39
C GLN A 17 9.81 52.90 13.06
N ASP A 18 9.86 53.77 12.06
CA ASP A 18 9.29 53.52 10.73
C ASP A 18 10.01 52.34 10.03
N GLU A 19 11.32 52.20 10.23
CA GLU A 19 12.11 51.06 9.71
C GLU A 19 11.77 49.75 10.44
N PHE A 20 11.60 49.80 11.76
CA PHE A 20 11.17 48.64 12.56
C PHE A 20 9.76 48.18 12.17
N ASP A 21 8.81 49.11 11.98
CA ASP A 21 7.44 48.80 11.58
C ASP A 21 7.39 48.23 10.15
N ALA A 22 8.25 48.71 9.23
CA ALA A 22 8.39 48.15 7.89
C ALA A 22 8.92 46.70 7.92
N GLN A 23 9.96 46.43 8.70
CA GLN A 23 10.51 45.08 8.88
C GLN A 23 9.50 44.12 9.50
N LYS A 24 8.76 44.58 10.52
CA LYS A 24 7.72 43.78 11.16
C LYS A 24 6.61 43.39 10.18
N LYS A 25 6.18 44.34 9.35
CA LYS A 25 5.16 44.10 8.33
C LYS A 25 5.62 43.11 7.26
N GLU A 26 6.90 43.20 6.85
CA GLU A 26 7.50 42.25 5.92
C GLU A 26 7.58 40.82 6.51
N VAL A 27 7.92 40.69 7.79
CA VAL A 27 7.93 39.40 8.51
C VAL A 27 6.51 38.81 8.61
N GLU A 28 5.51 39.61 8.95
CA GLU A 28 4.11 39.18 9.03
C GLU A 28 3.57 38.71 7.66
N GLU A 29 3.94 39.40 6.58
CA GLU A 29 3.54 39.04 5.21
C GLU A 29 4.25 37.77 4.71
N GLN A 30 5.51 37.56 5.11
CA GLN A 30 6.24 36.30 4.88
C GLN A 30 5.63 35.13 5.67
N GLU A 31 5.24 35.31 6.94
CA GLU A 31 4.56 34.29 7.73
C GLU A 31 3.19 33.93 7.18
N PHE A 32 2.43 34.91 6.71
CA PHE A 32 1.13 34.69 6.07
C PHE A 32 1.27 33.89 4.76
N THR A 33 2.25 34.25 3.93
CA THR A 33 2.56 33.53 2.69
C THR A 33 2.98 32.09 2.96
N ARG A 34 3.75 31.86 4.02
CA ARG A 34 4.16 30.52 4.47
C ARG A 34 2.96 29.69 4.91
N HIS A 35 2.05 30.23 5.72
CA HIS A 35 0.83 29.53 6.14
C HIS A 35 -0.04 29.11 4.94
N ILE A 36 -0.23 30.00 3.95
CA ILE A 36 -0.99 29.67 2.74
C ILE A 36 -0.33 28.52 1.96
N ARG A 37 1.00 28.50 1.88
CA ARG A 37 1.73 27.43 1.20
C ARG A 37 1.59 26.09 1.93
N GLU A 38 1.71 26.09 3.26
CA GLU A 38 1.49 24.90 4.11
C GLU A 38 0.06 24.36 3.95
N ASP A 39 -0.96 25.22 3.89
CA ASP A 39 -2.36 24.82 3.68
C ASP A 39 -2.60 24.22 2.27
N ILE A 40 -1.96 24.78 1.24
CA ILE A 40 -2.02 24.26 -0.13
C ILE A 40 -1.34 22.89 -0.20
N ASP A 41 -0.18 22.71 0.42
CA ASP A 41 0.54 21.44 0.43
C ASP A 41 -0.24 20.37 1.22
N GLN A 42 -0.88 20.73 2.34
CA GLN A 42 -1.78 19.84 3.06
C GLN A 42 -3.02 19.44 2.23
N LYS A 43 -3.60 20.36 1.46
CA LYS A 43 -4.71 20.04 0.55
C LYS A 43 -4.29 19.08 -0.55
N LYS A 44 -3.14 19.34 -1.19
CA LYS A 44 -2.58 18.45 -2.21
C LYS A 44 -2.30 17.05 -1.65
N LEU A 45 -1.73 16.96 -0.45
CA LEU A 45 -1.49 15.68 0.21
C LEU A 45 -2.78 14.90 0.45
N LYS A 46 -3.84 15.55 0.97
CA LYS A 46 -5.16 14.93 1.16
C LYS A 46 -5.80 14.47 -0.15
N GLU A 47 -5.62 15.24 -1.21
CA GLU A 47 -6.18 14.92 -2.53
C GLU A 47 -5.45 13.75 -3.19
N GLN A 48 -4.12 13.68 -2.99
CA GLN A 48 -3.28 12.56 -3.41
C GLN A 48 -3.60 11.29 -2.61
N GLU A 49 -3.76 11.37 -1.29
CA GLU A 49 -4.23 10.26 -0.45
C GLU A 49 -5.61 9.75 -0.90
N LYS A 50 -6.51 10.65 -1.28
CA LYS A 50 -7.85 10.30 -1.79
C LYS A 50 -7.78 9.60 -3.16
N GLN A 51 -6.89 10.05 -4.05
CA GLN A 51 -6.65 9.38 -5.33
C GLN A 51 -6.02 7.99 -5.14
N GLU A 52 -5.05 7.86 -4.25
CA GLU A 52 -4.43 6.56 -3.93
C GLU A 52 -5.41 5.56 -3.32
N GLN A 53 -6.32 6.03 -2.45
CA GLN A 53 -7.40 5.22 -1.91
C GLN A 53 -8.40 4.78 -2.99
N GLN A 54 -8.67 5.65 -3.96
CA GLN A 54 -9.56 5.32 -5.08
C GLN A 54 -8.91 4.26 -5.99
N ILE A 55 -7.64 4.42 -6.35
CA ILE A 55 -6.89 3.44 -7.16
C ILE A 55 -6.83 2.09 -6.45
N GLU A 56 -6.63 2.08 -5.12
CA GLU A 56 -6.66 0.85 -4.32
C GLU A 56 -8.03 0.16 -4.39
N MET A 57 -9.10 0.94 -4.44
CA MET A 57 -10.44 0.40 -4.56
C MET A 57 -10.72 -0.17 -5.92
N ASP A 58 -10.31 0.52 -6.98
CA ASP A 58 -10.49 0.06 -8.34
C ASP A 58 -9.74 -1.25 -8.57
N GLN A 59 -8.52 -1.38 -8.05
CA GLN A 59 -7.73 -2.63 -8.09
C GLN A 59 -8.35 -3.77 -7.26
N LEU A 60 -8.96 -3.46 -6.11
CA LEU A 60 -9.65 -4.47 -5.30
C LEU A 60 -10.93 -4.94 -6.01
N LEU A 61 -11.70 -4.02 -6.57
CA LEU A 61 -12.91 -4.29 -7.34
C LEU A 61 -12.59 -5.12 -8.58
N GLU A 62 -11.53 -4.79 -9.31
CA GLU A 62 -11.08 -5.54 -10.49
C GLU A 62 -10.80 -7.02 -10.15
N LYS A 63 -10.33 -7.31 -8.93
CA LYS A 63 -10.11 -8.69 -8.45
C LYS A 63 -11.37 -9.37 -7.91
N LEU A 64 -12.32 -8.62 -7.35
CA LEU A 64 -13.54 -9.15 -6.75
C LEU A 64 -14.67 -9.38 -7.78
N ILE A 65 -14.76 -8.54 -8.83
CA ILE A 65 -15.77 -8.65 -9.88
C ILE A 65 -15.78 -10.04 -10.53
N PRO A 66 -14.63 -10.62 -10.96
CA PRO A 66 -14.61 -11.95 -11.56
C PRO A 66 -15.08 -13.04 -10.60
N VAL A 67 -14.77 -12.91 -9.31
CA VAL A 67 -15.17 -13.88 -8.29
C VAL A 67 -16.67 -13.82 -8.03
N ALA A 68 -17.23 -12.61 -7.90
CA ALA A 68 -18.66 -12.41 -7.76
C ALA A 68 -19.43 -12.95 -8.98
N ALA A 69 -18.92 -12.69 -10.19
CA ALA A 69 -19.46 -13.23 -11.42
C ALA A 69 -19.43 -14.76 -11.43
N GLN A 70 -18.31 -15.37 -11.03
CA GLN A 70 -18.18 -16.83 -10.94
C GLN A 70 -19.17 -17.44 -9.93
N MET A 71 -19.34 -16.82 -8.75
CA MET A 71 -20.30 -17.27 -7.74
C MET A 71 -21.75 -17.16 -8.20
N LYS A 72 -22.10 -16.07 -8.91
CA LYS A 72 -23.41 -15.88 -9.54
C LYS A 72 -23.64 -16.96 -10.60
N GLU A 73 -22.66 -17.22 -11.46
CA GLU A 73 -22.72 -18.23 -12.53
C GLU A 73 -22.96 -19.64 -11.98
N GLU A 74 -22.27 -20.02 -10.91
CA GLU A 74 -22.47 -21.31 -10.24
C GLU A 74 -23.89 -21.47 -9.65
N THR A 75 -24.55 -20.36 -9.35
CA THR A 75 -25.91 -20.35 -8.80
C THR A 75 -26.95 -20.45 -9.91
N VAL A 76 -26.84 -19.62 -10.95
CA VAL A 76 -27.82 -19.57 -12.05
C VAL A 76 -27.75 -20.78 -12.99
N SER A 77 -26.61 -21.47 -13.04
CA SER A 77 -26.43 -22.71 -13.80
C SER A 77 -27.10 -23.93 -13.16
N LYS A 78 -27.47 -23.87 -11.87
CA LYS A 78 -28.18 -24.96 -11.18
C LYS A 78 -29.65 -24.98 -11.61
N THR A 79 -30.17 -26.19 -11.82
CA THR A 79 -31.59 -26.38 -12.13
C THR A 79 -32.48 -25.99 -10.95
N ILE A 80 -33.75 -25.63 -11.20
CA ILE A 80 -34.69 -25.35 -10.10
C ILE A 80 -34.75 -26.53 -9.12
N MET A 81 -34.76 -27.77 -9.62
CA MET A 81 -34.81 -28.98 -8.80
C MET A 81 -33.57 -29.11 -7.89
N GLU A 82 -32.37 -28.83 -8.38
CA GLU A 82 -31.14 -28.87 -7.58
C GLU A 82 -31.17 -27.81 -6.47
N ARG A 83 -31.67 -26.61 -6.78
CA ARG A 83 -31.79 -25.50 -5.82
C ARG A 83 -32.77 -25.79 -4.69
N VAL A 84 -33.90 -26.43 -5.00
CA VAL A 84 -34.98 -26.69 -4.01
C VAL A 84 -34.91 -28.07 -3.37
N LYS A 85 -34.00 -28.96 -3.78
CA LYS A 85 -33.91 -30.36 -3.32
C LYS A 85 -33.94 -30.51 -1.79
N ASN A 86 -33.17 -29.68 -1.09
CA ASN A 86 -33.07 -29.70 0.37
C ASN A 86 -34.18 -28.87 1.06
N ALA A 87 -34.96 -28.12 0.28
CA ALA A 87 -36.07 -27.30 0.73
C ALA A 87 -37.44 -27.97 0.55
N MET A 88 -37.50 -29.16 -0.03
CA MET A 88 -38.75 -29.90 -0.23
C MET A 88 -39.26 -30.54 1.06
N VAL A 89 -40.45 -30.12 1.50
CA VAL A 89 -41.15 -30.65 2.68
C VAL A 89 -42.35 -31.49 2.25
N ASN A 90 -42.39 -32.75 2.68
CA ASN A 90 -43.55 -33.61 2.43
C ASN A 90 -44.77 -33.14 3.24
N THR A 91 -45.95 -33.17 2.60
CA THR A 91 -47.25 -32.89 3.25
C THR A 91 -48.15 -34.11 3.20
N VAL A 92 -49.08 -34.18 4.15
CA VAL A 92 -49.89 -35.38 4.42
C VAL A 92 -51.38 -35.07 4.41
N ASN A 93 -52.18 -36.10 4.15
CA ASN A 93 -53.65 -36.06 4.22
C ASN A 93 -54.33 -35.00 3.32
N TYR A 94 -53.72 -34.64 2.18
CA TYR A 94 -54.22 -33.62 1.26
C TYR A 94 -54.36 -32.22 1.90
N THR A 95 -53.56 -31.94 2.94
CA THR A 95 -53.53 -30.65 3.66
C THR A 95 -52.25 -29.88 3.35
N LYS A 96 -52.26 -28.55 3.51
CA LYS A 96 -51.06 -27.68 3.38
C LYS A 96 -50.11 -27.77 4.60
N ILE A 97 -50.18 -28.85 5.39
CA ILE A 97 -49.43 -29.01 6.64
C ILE A 97 -48.31 -30.03 6.42
N GLY A 98 -47.07 -29.63 6.77
CA GLY A 98 -45.89 -30.50 6.70
C GLY A 98 -46.03 -31.72 7.61
N GLN A 99 -45.42 -32.82 7.19
CA GLN A 99 -45.33 -34.04 8.00
C GLN A 99 -44.55 -33.76 9.30
N LYS A 100 -45.11 -34.12 10.46
CA LYS A 100 -44.41 -34.05 11.74
C LYS A 100 -43.42 -35.19 11.86
N GLU A 101 -42.26 -34.90 12.45
CA GLU A 101 -41.21 -35.88 12.70
C GLU A 101 -41.72 -37.02 13.59
N GLY A 102 -41.55 -38.27 13.13
CA GLY A 102 -42.03 -39.48 13.83
C GLY A 102 -43.41 -40.02 13.42
N GLU A 103 -44.25 -39.27 12.68
CA GLU A 103 -45.55 -39.77 12.21
C GLU A 103 -45.49 -40.26 10.74
N LYS A 104 -45.60 -41.57 10.50
CA LYS A 104 -45.77 -42.12 9.13
C LYS A 104 -47.21 -41.97 8.66
N LYS A 105 -47.51 -40.87 7.95
CA LYS A 105 -48.78 -40.66 7.23
C LYS A 105 -48.55 -40.79 5.72
N GLN A 106 -49.62 -41.02 4.95
CA GLN A 106 -49.54 -41.05 3.50
C GLN A 106 -49.10 -39.67 2.98
N VAL A 107 -47.96 -39.61 2.30
CA VAL A 107 -47.49 -38.39 1.63
C VAL A 107 -48.40 -38.12 0.45
N THR A 108 -49.03 -36.95 0.44
CA THR A 108 -50.03 -36.57 -0.57
C THR A 108 -49.57 -35.42 -1.47
N SER A 109 -48.55 -34.66 -1.07
CA SER A 109 -48.02 -33.48 -1.80
C SER A 109 -46.65 -33.03 -1.28
N LYS A 110 -45.98 -32.10 -1.97
CA LYS A 110 -44.72 -31.47 -1.52
C LYS A 110 -44.81 -29.94 -1.51
N LEU A 111 -44.23 -29.32 -0.48
CA LEU A 111 -44.02 -27.88 -0.38
C LEU A 111 -42.54 -27.56 -0.59
N ILE A 112 -42.24 -26.35 -1.05
CA ILE A 112 -40.90 -25.77 -1.09
C ILE A 112 -40.85 -24.73 0.02
N ASP A 113 -39.96 -24.92 1.00
CA ASP A 113 -39.71 -23.94 2.05
C ASP A 113 -38.58 -23.00 1.62
N SER A 114 -38.93 -21.76 1.25
CA SER A 114 -37.98 -20.79 0.70
C SER A 114 -36.86 -20.43 1.69
N THR A 115 -37.05 -20.65 2.99
CA THR A 115 -35.99 -20.44 4.00
C THR A 115 -34.89 -21.48 3.96
N LEU A 116 -35.15 -22.62 3.32
CA LEU A 116 -34.21 -23.74 3.20
C LEU A 116 -33.52 -23.80 1.83
N VAL A 117 -33.88 -22.90 0.90
CA VAL A 117 -33.21 -22.77 -0.40
C VAL A 117 -31.84 -22.11 -0.15
N GLY A 118 -30.77 -22.85 -0.47
CA GLY A 118 -29.42 -22.52 -0.04
C GLY A 118 -28.81 -21.27 -0.69
N ASP A 119 -29.22 -20.93 -1.91
CA ASP A 119 -28.73 -19.75 -2.61
C ASP A 119 -29.46 -18.45 -2.22
N GLY A 120 -30.65 -18.54 -1.64
CA GLY A 120 -31.46 -17.36 -1.26
C GLY A 120 -31.90 -16.47 -2.43
N ASP A 121 -31.66 -16.90 -3.67
CA ASP A 121 -31.85 -16.14 -4.90
C ASP A 121 -33.10 -16.60 -5.67
N LEU A 122 -33.70 -17.74 -5.34
CA LEU A 122 -34.92 -18.20 -6.01
C LEU A 122 -36.14 -17.40 -5.52
N CYS A 123 -36.88 -16.82 -6.47
CA CYS A 123 -38.07 -16.02 -6.23
C CYS A 123 -39.26 -16.59 -7.02
N VAL A 124 -40.47 -16.40 -6.51
CA VAL A 124 -41.73 -16.84 -7.14
C VAL A 124 -42.69 -15.67 -7.21
N ILE A 125 -43.19 -15.39 -8.41
CA ILE A 125 -44.27 -14.44 -8.66
C ILE A 125 -45.57 -15.27 -8.75
N ASP A 126 -46.55 -14.94 -7.92
CA ASP A 126 -47.86 -15.60 -7.86
C ASP A 126 -48.92 -14.68 -8.44
N PHE A 127 -49.56 -15.15 -9.51
CA PHE A 127 -50.67 -14.50 -10.18
C PHE A 127 -51.96 -15.17 -9.74
N ASP A 128 -52.62 -14.54 -8.77
CA ASP A 128 -53.90 -14.96 -8.21
C ASP A 128 -55.04 -14.45 -9.08
N ILE A 129 -55.53 -15.29 -10.00
CA ILE A 129 -56.63 -14.94 -10.91
C ILE A 129 -57.99 -15.02 -10.20
N ASN A 130 -58.88 -14.08 -10.50
CA ASN A 130 -60.20 -13.96 -9.87
C ASN A 130 -61.05 -15.23 -10.05
N LYS A 131 -61.38 -15.85 -8.91
CA LYS A 131 -62.12 -17.12 -8.82
C LYS A 131 -63.59 -17.05 -9.25
N LYS A 132 -64.11 -15.85 -9.58
CA LYS A 132 -65.47 -15.64 -10.06
C LYS A 132 -65.61 -15.79 -11.58
N LEU A 133 -64.49 -15.80 -12.31
CA LEU A 133 -64.45 -15.91 -13.77
C LEU A 133 -64.74 -17.35 -14.23
N SER A 134 -65.12 -17.50 -15.50
CA SER A 134 -65.27 -18.81 -16.13
C SER A 134 -63.90 -19.50 -16.30
N ILE A 135 -63.91 -20.80 -16.57
CA ILE A 135 -62.67 -21.56 -16.82
C ILE A 135 -61.98 -21.04 -18.08
N GLU A 136 -62.75 -20.75 -19.13
CA GLU A 136 -62.26 -20.21 -20.40
C GLU A 136 -61.63 -18.82 -20.22
N GLU A 137 -62.28 -17.94 -19.46
CA GLU A 137 -61.74 -16.59 -19.15
C GLU A 137 -60.45 -16.69 -18.33
N THR A 138 -60.42 -17.58 -17.33
CA THR A 138 -59.23 -17.82 -16.50
C THR A 138 -58.07 -18.37 -17.32
N ASP A 139 -58.35 -19.27 -18.26
CA ASP A 139 -57.33 -19.85 -19.15
C ASP A 139 -56.79 -18.81 -20.15
N GLN A 140 -57.64 -17.93 -20.68
CA GLN A 140 -57.23 -16.84 -21.55
C GLN A 140 -56.32 -15.83 -20.83
N ILE A 141 -56.69 -15.41 -19.62
CA ILE A 141 -55.87 -14.50 -18.80
C ILE A 141 -54.51 -15.14 -18.51
N ARG A 142 -54.48 -16.42 -18.13
CA ARG A 142 -53.23 -17.13 -17.86
C ARG A 142 -52.32 -17.17 -19.09
N GLN A 143 -52.89 -17.44 -20.26
CA GLN A 143 -52.13 -17.49 -21.50
C GLN A 143 -51.59 -16.10 -21.88
N ASN A 144 -52.39 -15.04 -21.70
CA ASN A 144 -51.94 -13.67 -21.91
C ASN A 144 -50.77 -13.28 -20.98
N ILE A 145 -50.81 -13.70 -19.71
CA ILE A 145 -49.70 -13.47 -18.75
C ILE A 145 -48.43 -14.18 -19.24
N ILE A 146 -48.54 -15.43 -19.68
CA ILE A 146 -47.39 -16.22 -20.18
C ILE A 146 -46.81 -15.60 -21.44
N ASP A 147 -47.64 -15.17 -22.38
CA ASP A 147 -47.19 -14.71 -23.70
C ASP A 147 -46.69 -13.25 -23.69
N ASN A 148 -47.25 -12.39 -22.83
CA ASN A 148 -47.01 -10.94 -22.87
C ASN A 148 -46.30 -10.38 -21.64
N MET A 149 -46.42 -11.00 -20.46
CA MET A 149 -45.87 -10.45 -19.22
C MET A 149 -44.59 -11.15 -18.76
N LEU A 150 -44.33 -12.39 -19.20
CA LEU A 150 -43.21 -13.18 -18.70
C LEU A 150 -42.21 -13.53 -19.82
N PRO A 151 -40.90 -13.49 -19.54
CA PRO A 151 -39.89 -13.96 -20.48
C PRO A 151 -39.88 -15.51 -20.55
N ALA A 152 -39.33 -16.07 -21.63
CA ALA A 152 -39.37 -17.51 -21.87
C ALA A 152 -38.62 -18.36 -20.82
N ASN A 153 -37.62 -17.78 -20.15
CA ASN A 153 -36.77 -18.43 -19.16
C ASN A 153 -37.30 -18.27 -17.71
N VAL A 154 -38.58 -18.53 -17.48
CA VAL A 154 -39.16 -18.65 -16.12
C VAL A 154 -39.80 -20.01 -15.90
N GLY A 155 -39.70 -20.56 -14.69
CA GLY A 155 -40.34 -21.83 -14.36
C GLY A 155 -41.84 -21.62 -14.11
N LEU A 156 -42.71 -22.29 -14.84
CA LEU A 156 -44.16 -22.04 -14.78
C LEU A 156 -44.94 -23.21 -14.15
N ILE A 157 -45.79 -22.90 -13.18
CA ILE A 157 -46.69 -23.86 -12.53
C ILE A 157 -48.12 -23.29 -12.50
N LYS A 158 -49.07 -24.02 -13.06
CA LYS A 158 -50.51 -23.76 -12.90
C LYS A 158 -50.90 -24.09 -11.47
N THR A 159 -51.51 -23.14 -10.77
CA THR A 159 -51.97 -23.34 -9.39
C THR A 159 -53.30 -24.08 -9.38
N ALA A 160 -53.60 -24.70 -8.25
CA ALA A 160 -54.80 -25.50 -8.06
C ALA A 160 -56.13 -24.76 -8.26
N HIS A 161 -56.15 -23.43 -8.09
CA HIS A 161 -57.34 -22.61 -8.30
C HIS A 161 -57.32 -21.86 -9.64
N GLY A 162 -56.44 -22.25 -10.56
CA GLY A 162 -56.37 -21.69 -11.91
C GLY A 162 -55.43 -20.49 -12.08
N GLY A 163 -54.76 -20.04 -11.01
CA GLY A 163 -53.69 -19.03 -11.07
C GLY A 163 -52.38 -19.56 -11.65
N LEU A 164 -51.31 -18.78 -11.52
CA LEU A 164 -49.99 -19.09 -12.09
C LEU A 164 -48.86 -18.72 -11.13
N HIS A 165 -47.93 -19.65 -10.89
CA HIS A 165 -46.64 -19.34 -10.27
C HIS A 165 -45.54 -19.26 -11.34
N ALA A 166 -44.76 -18.19 -11.33
CA ALA A 166 -43.58 -18.01 -12.16
C ALA A 166 -42.30 -17.94 -11.28
N TYR A 167 -41.37 -18.86 -11.51
CA TYR A 167 -40.10 -18.96 -10.78
C TYR A 167 -39.00 -18.22 -11.54
N CYS A 168 -38.33 -17.29 -10.86
CA CYS A 168 -37.30 -16.40 -11.40
C CYS A 168 -36.12 -16.25 -10.41
N ASN A 169 -35.04 -15.63 -10.87
CA ASN A 169 -33.91 -15.24 -10.01
C ASN A 169 -34.18 -13.87 -9.40
N ARG A 170 -33.88 -13.69 -8.12
CA ARG A 170 -33.99 -12.40 -7.44
C ARG A 170 -32.93 -11.43 -7.95
N ASP A 171 -31.75 -11.95 -8.28
CA ASP A 171 -30.59 -11.21 -8.78
C ASP A 171 -30.26 -9.95 -7.95
N GLY A 172 -30.25 -10.12 -6.63
CA GLY A 172 -29.98 -9.04 -5.69
C GLY A 172 -31.15 -8.11 -5.36
N TYR A 173 -32.26 -8.17 -6.10
CA TYR A 173 -33.43 -7.28 -5.92
C TYR A 173 -34.01 -7.33 -4.50
N THR A 174 -34.16 -6.19 -3.83
CA THR A 174 -34.49 -6.15 -2.40
C THR A 174 -36.00 -6.04 -2.14
N LEU A 175 -36.59 -7.07 -1.53
CA LEU A 175 -38.01 -7.03 -1.16
C LEU A 175 -38.25 -6.14 0.08
N PRO A 176 -39.18 -5.17 0.03
CA PRO A 176 -39.30 -4.09 1.02
C PRO A 176 -39.94 -4.48 2.36
N SER A 177 -40.72 -5.57 2.45
CA SER A 177 -41.45 -5.90 3.67
C SER A 177 -41.68 -7.41 3.89
N ASN A 178 -41.68 -7.83 5.16
CA ASN A 178 -41.90 -9.21 5.63
C ASN A 178 -43.33 -9.76 5.45
N ARG A 179 -44.26 -8.97 4.90
CA ARG A 179 -45.64 -9.41 4.66
C ARG A 179 -45.86 -9.50 3.17
N TYR A 180 -46.61 -10.52 2.75
CA TYR A 180 -47.42 -10.58 1.53
C TYR A 180 -47.73 -9.17 1.03
N VAL A 181 -46.86 -8.65 0.16
CA VAL A 181 -47.10 -7.36 -0.47
C VAL A 181 -47.93 -7.74 -1.67
N LYS A 182 -49.21 -7.38 -1.66
CA LYS A 182 -49.97 -7.25 -2.90
C LYS A 182 -49.21 -6.23 -3.73
N CYS A 183 -48.38 -6.72 -4.65
CA CYS A 183 -47.46 -5.87 -5.40
C CYS A 183 -48.24 -5.10 -6.45
N ILE A 184 -49.21 -5.77 -7.09
CA ILE A 184 -50.04 -5.22 -8.15
C ILE A 184 -51.45 -5.79 -8.00
N VAL A 185 -52.47 -4.92 -7.99
CA VAL A 185 -53.87 -5.33 -8.06
C VAL A 185 -54.39 -4.89 -9.41
N LEU A 186 -54.78 -5.86 -10.23
CA LEU A 186 -55.50 -5.67 -11.48
C LEU A 186 -56.95 -6.10 -11.27
N ASP A 187 -57.88 -5.66 -12.13
CA ASP A 187 -59.31 -5.96 -11.96
C ASP A 187 -59.62 -7.46 -11.91
N ASN A 188 -58.82 -8.27 -12.62
CA ASN A 188 -59.06 -9.70 -12.80
C ASN A 188 -58.00 -10.61 -12.16
N ASN A 189 -56.89 -10.07 -11.64
CA ASN A 189 -55.83 -10.83 -10.98
C ASN A 189 -55.01 -9.99 -9.99
N GLU A 190 -54.50 -10.63 -8.95
CA GLU A 190 -53.57 -10.05 -7.97
C GLU A 190 -52.18 -10.66 -8.17
N ILE A 191 -51.13 -9.84 -8.05
CA ILE A 191 -49.74 -10.29 -8.21
C ILE A 191 -49.01 -10.15 -6.87
N ASP A 192 -48.57 -11.30 -6.34
CA ASP A 192 -47.77 -11.42 -5.12
C ASP A 192 -46.37 -11.92 -5.46
N ILE A 193 -45.36 -11.50 -4.70
CA ILE A 193 -43.95 -11.93 -4.91
C ILE A 193 -43.42 -12.58 -3.62
N PHE A 194 -42.90 -13.79 -3.77
CA PHE A 194 -42.36 -14.62 -2.70
C PHE A 194 -40.87 -14.86 -2.89
N GLY A 195 -40.10 -14.71 -1.82
CA GLY A 195 -38.68 -15.05 -1.80
C GLY A 195 -38.20 -15.32 -0.40
N GLN A 196 -36.92 -15.65 -0.26
CA GLN A 196 -36.27 -15.72 1.04
C GLN A 196 -36.15 -14.31 1.63
N MET A 197 -36.63 -14.15 2.88
CA MET A 197 -36.66 -12.85 3.56
C MET A 197 -36.17 -12.95 5.00
N PHE A 198 -35.57 -11.86 5.48
CA PHE A 198 -35.08 -11.74 6.85
C PHE A 198 -35.93 -10.75 7.65
N LYS A 199 -36.35 -11.18 8.84
CA LYS A 199 -36.93 -10.35 9.87
C LYS A 199 -35.84 -9.86 10.81
N TYR A 200 -35.79 -8.56 10.99
CA TYR A 200 -34.99 -7.90 12.00
C TYR A 200 -35.87 -7.70 13.23
N LYS A 201 -35.46 -8.28 14.37
CA LYS A 201 -36.04 -7.95 15.67
C LYS A 201 -34.99 -7.19 16.47
N GLU A 202 -35.31 -5.97 16.88
CA GLU A 202 -34.51 -5.25 17.87
C GLU A 202 -34.67 -5.95 19.23
N HIS A 203 -33.59 -6.50 19.77
CA HIS A 203 -33.50 -6.97 21.15
C HIS A 203 -32.27 -6.34 21.80
N GLY A 204 -32.39 -5.05 22.18
CA GLY A 204 -31.27 -4.30 22.78
C GLY A 204 -30.14 -4.01 21.79
N VAL A 205 -28.88 -4.11 22.25
CA VAL A 205 -27.64 -3.71 21.52
C VAL A 205 -27.22 -4.73 20.43
N MET A 206 -27.98 -5.81 20.22
CA MET A 206 -27.71 -6.79 19.16
C MET A 206 -28.94 -7.00 18.27
N GLU A 207 -28.76 -6.78 16.96
CA GLU A 207 -29.71 -7.18 15.93
C GLU A 207 -29.60 -8.69 15.69
N GLN A 208 -30.70 -9.44 15.89
CA GLN A 208 -30.79 -10.83 15.47
C GLN A 208 -31.60 -10.94 14.17
N LYS A 209 -31.04 -11.69 13.22
CA LYS A 209 -31.60 -11.97 11.90
C LYS A 209 -32.40 -13.27 11.95
N GLU A 210 -33.73 -13.22 11.84
CA GLU A 210 -34.59 -14.40 11.74
C GLU A 210 -35.08 -14.57 10.30
N LEU A 211 -35.06 -15.77 9.73
CA LEU A 211 -35.66 -16.04 8.42
C LEU A 211 -37.19 -16.13 8.53
N VAL A 212 -37.93 -15.50 7.60
CA VAL A 212 -39.39 -15.59 7.52
C VAL A 212 -39.79 -16.85 6.74
N GLN A 213 -40.58 -17.72 7.36
CA GLN A 213 -41.02 -18.97 6.75
C GLN A 213 -42.04 -18.74 5.63
N ASN A 214 -41.58 -18.88 4.38
CA ASN A 214 -42.39 -18.77 3.16
C ASN A 214 -42.45 -20.13 2.46
N ARG A 215 -43.61 -20.80 2.53
CA ARG A 215 -43.82 -22.13 1.95
C ARG A 215 -44.73 -22.05 0.73
N ILE A 216 -44.25 -22.59 -0.38
CA ILE A 216 -44.93 -22.58 -1.67
C ILE A 216 -45.26 -24.02 -2.05
N VAL A 217 -46.40 -24.27 -2.69
CA VAL A 217 -46.75 -25.62 -3.14
C VAL A 217 -45.97 -25.96 -4.40
N GLY A 218 -45.24 -27.09 -4.36
CA GLY A 218 -44.46 -27.58 -5.50
C GLY A 218 -45.32 -28.31 -6.55
N PRO A 219 -44.79 -28.51 -7.76
CA PRO A 219 -45.52 -29.16 -8.85
C PRO A 219 -45.83 -30.63 -8.54
N ASN A 220 -46.82 -31.18 -9.25
CA ASN A 220 -47.34 -32.55 -9.06
C ASN A 220 -47.97 -32.81 -7.68
N SER A 221 -48.26 -31.74 -6.93
CA SER A 221 -49.00 -31.79 -5.66
C SER A 221 -50.50 -31.81 -5.94
N SER A 222 -51.24 -32.65 -5.21
CA SER A 222 -52.70 -32.74 -5.25
C SER A 222 -53.29 -32.51 -3.86
N PHE A 223 -54.31 -31.66 -3.75
CA PHE A 223 -55.07 -31.51 -2.51
C PHE A 223 -56.56 -31.66 -2.72
N ARG A 224 -57.30 -31.90 -1.63
CA ARG A 224 -58.75 -32.10 -1.65
C ARG A 224 -59.41 -30.96 -0.90
N GLU A 225 -60.38 -30.34 -1.55
CA GLU A 225 -61.26 -29.37 -0.94
C GLU A 225 -62.71 -29.88 -0.99
N THR A 226 -63.51 -29.49 -0.01
CA THR A 226 -64.96 -29.77 -0.04
C THR A 226 -65.67 -28.46 -0.29
N LYS A 227 -66.27 -28.31 -1.48
CA LYS A 227 -67.05 -27.14 -1.89
C LYS A 227 -68.46 -27.60 -2.21
N ASN A 228 -69.49 -26.95 -1.64
CA ASN A 228 -70.90 -27.32 -1.83
C ASN A 228 -71.22 -28.82 -1.61
N ASN A 229 -70.67 -29.43 -0.54
CA ASN A 229 -70.79 -30.86 -0.23
C ASN A 229 -70.25 -31.85 -1.29
N LYS A 230 -69.51 -31.37 -2.30
CA LYS A 230 -68.75 -32.21 -3.22
C LYS A 230 -67.26 -32.11 -2.90
N ARG A 231 -66.58 -33.27 -2.91
CA ARG A 231 -65.12 -33.34 -2.78
C ARG A 231 -64.50 -33.17 -4.15
N GLU A 232 -63.70 -32.13 -4.31
CA GLU A 232 -62.93 -31.87 -5.52
C GLU A 232 -61.45 -32.08 -5.23
N THR A 233 -60.73 -32.65 -6.18
CA THR A 233 -59.27 -32.82 -6.11
C THR A 233 -58.64 -31.82 -7.06
N LEU A 234 -57.87 -30.89 -6.51
CA LEU A 234 -57.17 -29.85 -7.26
C LEU A 234 -55.68 -30.18 -7.35
N LYS A 235 -55.03 -29.78 -8.45
CA LYS A 235 -53.65 -30.14 -8.78
C LYS A 235 -52.81 -28.93 -9.13
N TYR A 236 -51.52 -28.99 -8.75
CA TYR A 236 -50.49 -28.10 -9.27
C TYR A 236 -49.78 -28.80 -10.42
N GLU A 237 -49.75 -28.17 -11.59
CA GLU A 237 -49.25 -28.76 -12.82
C GLU A 237 -48.15 -27.87 -13.40
N ALA A 238 -46.99 -28.44 -13.70
CA ALA A 238 -45.93 -27.72 -14.39
C ALA A 238 -46.37 -27.46 -15.84
N ILE A 239 -46.23 -26.21 -16.30
CA ILE A 239 -46.61 -25.80 -17.66
C ILE A 239 -45.45 -26.02 -18.63
N ASN A 240 -44.22 -25.81 -18.16
CA ASN A 240 -42.98 -26.06 -18.91
C ASN A 240 -42.07 -27.03 -18.16
N ASP A 241 -40.84 -27.24 -18.64
CA ASP A 241 -39.84 -28.13 -18.02
C ASP A 241 -39.22 -27.51 -16.75
N TRP A 242 -40.09 -27.02 -15.85
CA TRP A 242 -39.79 -26.29 -14.62
C TRP A 242 -38.62 -26.90 -13.84
N ALA A 243 -38.58 -28.23 -13.73
CA ALA A 243 -37.59 -28.91 -12.90
C ALA A 243 -36.15 -28.72 -13.41
N ASN A 244 -35.97 -28.68 -14.73
CA ASN A 244 -34.66 -28.62 -15.38
C ASN A 244 -34.28 -27.22 -15.87
N MET A 245 -35.14 -26.22 -15.65
CA MET A 245 -34.82 -24.85 -16.04
C MET A 245 -33.61 -24.32 -15.26
N THR A 246 -32.72 -23.68 -15.98
CA THR A 246 -31.53 -22.96 -15.49
C THR A 246 -31.58 -21.54 -16.05
N HIS A 247 -30.67 -20.66 -15.60
CA HIS A 247 -30.55 -19.29 -16.11
C HIS A 247 -31.89 -18.55 -16.16
N LEU A 248 -32.64 -18.67 -15.05
CA LEU A 248 -33.94 -18.03 -14.94
C LEU A 248 -33.82 -16.52 -15.12
N ALA A 249 -34.86 -15.90 -15.69
CA ALA A 249 -34.94 -14.46 -15.81
C ALA A 249 -34.81 -13.77 -14.45
N SER A 250 -34.26 -12.56 -14.44
CA SER A 250 -34.17 -11.77 -13.24
C SER A 250 -35.52 -11.13 -12.90
N LEU A 251 -35.87 -11.09 -11.61
CA LEU A 251 -37.02 -10.36 -11.10
C LEU A 251 -36.93 -8.88 -11.50
N ARG A 252 -35.72 -8.31 -11.50
CA ARG A 252 -35.48 -6.94 -11.94
C ARG A 252 -35.89 -6.76 -13.40
N GLU A 253 -35.44 -7.64 -14.29
CA GLU A 253 -35.79 -7.59 -15.71
C GLU A 253 -37.30 -7.71 -15.94
N ILE A 254 -37.97 -8.60 -15.20
CA ILE A 254 -39.41 -8.80 -15.29
C ILE A 254 -40.15 -7.53 -14.82
N LEU A 255 -39.81 -7.00 -13.65
CA LEU A 255 -40.46 -5.80 -13.10
C LEU A 255 -40.17 -4.53 -13.92
N ASP A 256 -38.94 -4.37 -14.41
CA ASP A 256 -38.57 -3.25 -15.29
C ASP A 256 -39.35 -3.32 -16.62
N SER A 257 -39.61 -4.53 -17.15
CA SER A 257 -40.46 -4.70 -18.33
C SER A 257 -41.91 -4.28 -18.11
N TRP A 258 -42.36 -4.33 -16.86
CA TRP A 258 -43.69 -3.87 -16.42
C TRP A 258 -43.67 -2.39 -16.00
N ASN A 259 -42.50 -1.75 -16.00
CA ASN A 259 -42.26 -0.43 -15.44
C ASN A 259 -42.71 -0.31 -13.97
N VAL A 260 -42.40 -1.34 -13.18
CA VAL A 260 -42.72 -1.42 -11.75
C VAL A 260 -41.43 -1.45 -10.94
N ASP A 261 -41.33 -0.61 -9.92
CA ASP A 261 -40.24 -0.67 -8.93
C ASP A 261 -40.83 -0.79 -7.52
N ILE A 262 -40.67 -1.96 -6.91
CA ILE A 262 -41.15 -2.27 -5.56
C ILE A 262 -40.07 -2.08 -4.48
N GLU A 263 -38.85 -1.62 -4.83
CA GLU A 263 -37.81 -1.24 -3.85
C GLU A 263 -38.15 0.11 -3.16
N ILE A 264 -39.04 0.90 -3.76
CA ILE A 264 -39.50 2.19 -3.22
C ILE A 264 -40.48 1.92 -2.07
N PRO A 265 -40.36 2.59 -0.90
CA PRO A 265 -41.36 2.51 0.16
C PRO A 265 -42.75 2.83 -0.38
N PHE A 266 -43.77 2.03 -0.05
CA PHE A 266 -45.14 2.17 -0.58
C PHE A 266 -45.70 3.60 -0.50
N LYS A 267 -45.28 4.39 0.50
CA LYS A 267 -45.64 5.81 0.64
C LYS A 267 -45.10 6.69 -0.49
N ASP A 268 -43.83 6.50 -0.85
CA ASP A 268 -43.15 7.27 -1.90
C ASP A 268 -43.61 6.83 -3.30
N TYR A 269 -44.03 5.57 -3.45
CA TYR A 269 -44.71 5.07 -4.64
C TYR A 269 -46.05 5.78 -4.87
N VAL A 270 -46.90 5.88 -3.84
CA VAL A 270 -48.20 6.57 -3.93
C VAL A 270 -48.03 8.05 -4.29
N ASP A 271 -47.04 8.73 -3.70
CA ASP A 271 -46.75 10.13 -4.00
C ASP A 271 -46.28 10.32 -5.45
N LYS A 272 -45.48 9.39 -6.00
CA LYS A 272 -45.00 9.42 -7.40
C LYS A 272 -46.05 9.06 -8.44
N VAL A 273 -46.97 8.14 -8.11
CA VAL A 273 -48.16 7.84 -8.93
C VAL A 273 -49.10 9.05 -8.97
N ASN A 274 -49.28 9.75 -7.85
CA ASN A 274 -50.15 10.94 -7.76
C ASN A 274 -49.65 12.14 -8.58
N ILE A 275 -48.33 12.26 -8.82
CA ILE A 275 -47.73 13.30 -9.67
C ILE A 275 -47.62 12.90 -11.16
N ARG A 276 -48.20 11.76 -11.56
CA ARG A 276 -48.19 11.21 -12.95
C ARG A 276 -46.79 10.87 -13.50
N GLU A 277 -45.77 10.66 -12.66
CA GLU A 277 -44.43 10.22 -13.13
C GLU A 277 -44.40 8.73 -13.50
N PHE A 278 -45.26 7.90 -12.90
CA PHE A 278 -45.41 6.48 -13.23
C PHE A 278 -46.89 6.18 -13.49
N GLY A 279 -47.34 6.33 -14.74
CA GLY A 279 -48.62 5.78 -15.16
C GLY A 279 -48.53 4.25 -15.18
N TRP A 280 -49.53 3.55 -14.64
CA TRP A 280 -49.63 2.09 -14.76
C TRP A 280 -49.62 1.68 -16.23
N GLN A 281 -48.66 0.83 -16.62
CA GLN A 281 -48.46 0.38 -18.00
C GLN A 281 -49.04 -1.01 -18.28
N ILE A 282 -49.59 -1.70 -17.28
CA ILE A 282 -50.33 -2.95 -17.45
C ILE A 282 -51.81 -2.60 -17.59
N THR A 283 -52.41 -2.94 -18.73
CA THR A 283 -53.84 -2.75 -18.99
C THR A 283 -54.69 -3.79 -18.23
N ASP A 284 -55.99 -3.54 -18.15
CA ASP A 284 -56.99 -4.43 -17.50
C ASP A 284 -57.05 -5.85 -18.11
N GLU A 285 -56.47 -6.03 -19.30
CA GLU A 285 -56.40 -7.30 -20.04
C GLU A 285 -55.03 -8.01 -19.92
N GLY A 286 -54.08 -7.41 -19.19
CA GLY A 286 -52.72 -7.94 -18.99
C GLY A 286 -51.75 -7.64 -20.15
N THR A 287 -52.00 -6.60 -20.94
CA THR A 287 -51.10 -6.13 -22.00
C THR A 287 -50.24 -4.95 -21.52
N ILE A 288 -48.99 -4.84 -22.02
CA ILE A 288 -48.04 -3.80 -21.62
C ILE A 288 -48.03 -2.68 -22.67
N ASP A 289 -48.47 -1.49 -22.32
CA ASP A 289 -48.33 -0.30 -23.16
C ASP A 289 -46.91 0.25 -23.06
N LYS A 290 -46.10 0.03 -24.10
CA LYS A 290 -44.75 0.60 -24.19
C LYS A 290 -44.81 2.13 -24.23
N MET A 291 -44.03 2.78 -23.37
CA MET A 291 -43.87 4.24 -23.41
C MET A 291 -43.31 4.66 -24.78
N SER A 292 -43.87 5.71 -25.40
CA SER A 292 -43.39 6.21 -26.69
C SER A 292 -41.97 6.80 -26.57
N ASP A 293 -41.09 6.51 -27.53
CA ASP A 293 -39.70 6.99 -27.56
C ASP A 293 -39.56 8.53 -27.47
N GLU A 294 -40.62 9.27 -27.83
CA GLU A 294 -40.66 10.74 -27.75
C GLU A 294 -40.78 11.30 -26.31
N ILE A 295 -41.17 10.48 -25.32
CA ILE A 295 -41.31 10.89 -23.90
C ILE A 295 -40.11 10.39 -23.06
N ALA A 296 -39.31 9.46 -23.59
CA ALA A 296 -38.17 8.83 -22.92
C ALA A 296 -36.87 9.67 -22.94
N GLN A 297 -36.96 10.99 -22.91
CA GLN A 297 -35.78 11.86 -22.76
C GLN A 297 -35.76 12.47 -21.36
N LEU A 298 -34.68 12.19 -20.61
CA LEU A 298 -34.38 12.83 -19.33
C LEU A 298 -34.49 14.34 -19.49
N THR A 299 -35.32 14.98 -18.67
CA THR A 299 -35.39 16.44 -18.65
C THR A 299 -34.04 17.02 -18.22
N VAL A 300 -33.68 18.21 -18.73
CA VAL A 300 -32.41 18.89 -18.39
C VAL A 300 -32.22 19.06 -16.87
N ASN A 301 -33.32 19.18 -16.12
CA ASN A 301 -33.30 19.20 -14.65
C ASN A 301 -33.01 17.82 -14.03
N ALA A 302 -33.46 16.72 -14.63
CA ALA A 302 -33.15 15.36 -14.19
C ALA A 302 -31.69 14.99 -14.51
N GLU A 303 -31.16 15.42 -15.66
CA GLU A 303 -29.74 15.23 -16.02
C GLU A 303 -28.80 16.04 -15.11
N LYS A 304 -29.19 17.28 -14.78
CA LYS A 304 -28.47 18.14 -13.83
C LYS A 304 -28.58 17.64 -12.39
N ASN A 305 -29.74 17.15 -11.94
CA ASN A 305 -29.90 16.52 -10.63
C ASN A 305 -29.18 15.16 -10.55
N TYR A 306 -29.11 14.38 -11.63
CA TYR A 306 -28.34 13.14 -11.65
C TYR A 306 -26.84 13.43 -11.55
N GLY A 307 -26.35 14.44 -12.29
CA GLY A 307 -24.98 14.94 -12.17
C GLY A 307 -24.69 15.49 -10.77
N GLU A 308 -25.56 16.32 -10.21
CA GLU A 308 -25.35 16.91 -8.88
C GLU A 308 -25.53 15.89 -7.74
N ALA A 309 -26.43 14.91 -7.85
CA ALA A 309 -26.60 13.81 -6.89
C ALA A 309 -25.47 12.78 -6.95
N SER A 310 -24.94 12.50 -8.15
CA SER A 310 -23.72 11.69 -8.36
C SER A 310 -22.50 12.32 -7.66
N PHE A 311 -22.40 13.66 -7.65
CA PHE A 311 -21.28 14.38 -7.02
C PHE A 311 -21.47 14.70 -5.52
N SER A 312 -22.71 14.82 -5.02
CA SER A 312 -23.00 15.27 -3.64
C SER A 312 -23.51 14.20 -2.68
N GLY A 313 -24.03 13.08 -3.19
CA GLY A 313 -24.67 12.02 -2.39
C GLY A 313 -23.84 10.78 -2.13
N GLU A 314 -22.79 10.51 -2.92
CA GLU A 314 -21.90 9.38 -2.65
C GLU A 314 -20.98 9.71 -1.46
N ARG A 315 -21.44 9.39 -0.25
CA ARG A 315 -20.50 8.82 0.73
C ARG A 315 -19.94 7.57 0.07
N LYS A 316 -18.84 7.70 -0.69
CA LYS A 316 -18.07 6.56 -1.18
C LYS A 316 -17.91 5.63 0.01
N PRO A 317 -18.51 4.42 0.00
CA PRO A 317 -18.50 3.57 1.16
C PRO A 317 -17.04 3.36 1.53
N ASN A 318 -16.70 3.65 2.78
CA ASN A 318 -15.33 3.47 3.27
C ASN A 318 -14.89 2.06 2.83
N PRO A 319 -13.80 1.92 2.03
CA PRO A 319 -13.28 0.65 1.52
C PRO A 319 -13.26 -0.48 2.55
N TRP A 320 -13.01 -0.13 3.81
CA TRP A 320 -12.96 -1.06 4.92
C TRP A 320 -14.32 -1.64 5.31
N ILE A 321 -15.44 -1.07 4.87
CA ILE A 321 -16.79 -1.58 5.12
C ILE A 321 -17.00 -2.91 4.41
N LEU A 322 -16.59 -3.06 3.14
CA LEU A 322 -16.66 -4.34 2.43
C LEU A 322 -15.81 -5.41 3.11
N THR A 323 -14.58 -5.07 3.52
CA THR A 323 -13.73 -6.01 4.27
C THR A 323 -14.33 -6.38 5.63
N LYS A 324 -15.00 -5.44 6.32
CA LYS A 324 -15.74 -5.71 7.55
C LYS A 324 -16.93 -6.64 7.28
N ILE A 325 -17.75 -6.35 6.28
CA ILE A 325 -18.90 -7.18 5.88
C ILE A 325 -18.44 -8.60 5.58
N LEU A 326 -17.39 -8.78 4.76
CA LEU A 326 -16.81 -10.09 4.46
C LEU A 326 -16.31 -10.78 5.74
N ARG A 327 -15.61 -10.07 6.62
CA ARG A 327 -15.14 -10.61 7.90
C ARG A 327 -16.28 -11.08 8.81
N TYR A 328 -17.42 -10.39 8.82
CA TYR A 328 -18.57 -10.72 9.67
C TYR A 328 -19.48 -11.79 9.08
N HIS A 329 -19.75 -11.74 7.78
CA HIS A 329 -20.74 -12.60 7.12
C HIS A 329 -20.13 -13.80 6.40
N ASN A 330 -18.84 -13.76 6.06
CA ASN A 330 -18.13 -14.86 5.41
C ASN A 330 -16.68 -14.94 5.90
N LYS A 331 -16.54 -15.33 7.17
CA LYS A 331 -15.25 -15.35 7.89
C LYS A 331 -14.20 -16.22 7.21
N ASP A 332 -14.60 -17.37 6.69
CA ASP A 332 -13.66 -18.31 6.05
C ASP A 332 -13.10 -17.72 4.76
N TYR A 333 -13.94 -17.09 3.94
CA TYR A 333 -13.49 -16.39 2.73
C TYR A 333 -12.57 -15.21 3.06
N TYR A 334 -12.90 -14.42 4.09
CA TYR A 334 -12.06 -13.31 4.53
C TYR A 334 -10.67 -13.78 4.98
N GLU A 335 -10.58 -14.83 5.79
CA GLU A 335 -9.30 -15.34 6.30
C GLU A 335 -8.46 -16.02 5.22
N GLN A 336 -9.09 -16.77 4.30
CA GLN A 336 -8.36 -17.51 3.26
C GLN A 336 -7.98 -16.67 2.03
N THR A 337 -8.78 -15.65 1.70
CA THR A 337 -8.63 -14.91 0.44
C THR A 337 -8.37 -13.42 0.67
N THR A 338 -9.28 -12.72 1.37
CA THR A 338 -9.22 -11.26 1.47
C THR A 338 -8.02 -10.77 2.30
N LYS A 339 -7.77 -11.39 3.46
CA LYS A 339 -6.71 -10.98 4.39
C LYS A 339 -5.29 -11.20 3.82
N PRO A 340 -4.96 -12.33 3.17
CA PRO A 340 -3.68 -12.49 2.47
C PRO A 340 -3.46 -11.43 1.38
N LEU A 341 -4.49 -11.13 0.56
CA LEU A 341 -4.39 -10.13 -0.50
C LEU A 341 -4.13 -8.72 0.04
N LEU A 342 -4.81 -8.33 1.13
CA LEU A 342 -4.57 -7.04 1.79
C LEU A 342 -3.13 -6.94 2.34
N LYS A 343 -2.63 -8.01 2.95
CA LYS A 343 -1.26 -8.06 3.46
C LYS A 343 -0.24 -7.95 2.33
N GLN A 344 -0.45 -8.69 1.24
CA GLN A 344 0.42 -8.65 0.06
C GLN A 344 0.45 -7.26 -0.57
N ASN A 345 -0.72 -6.64 -0.78
CA ASN A 345 -0.80 -5.28 -1.31
C ASN A 345 -0.08 -4.26 -0.41
N TYR A 346 -0.23 -4.38 0.91
CA TYR A 346 0.48 -3.51 1.87
C TYR A 346 2.01 -3.67 1.77
N GLU A 347 2.50 -4.91 1.71
CA GLU A 347 3.94 -5.19 1.58
C GLU A 347 4.50 -4.69 0.25
N VAL A 348 3.78 -4.89 -0.86
CA VAL A 348 4.17 -4.39 -2.20
C VAL A 348 4.22 -2.86 -2.21
N LYS A 349 3.21 -2.16 -1.69
CA LYS A 349 3.21 -0.70 -1.58
C LYS A 349 4.37 -0.18 -0.73
N LYS A 350 4.65 -0.85 0.40
CA LYS A 350 5.78 -0.49 1.26
C LYS A 350 7.11 -0.63 0.52
N GLN A 351 7.30 -1.71 -0.24
CA GLN A 351 8.52 -1.92 -1.03
C GLN A 351 8.63 -0.92 -2.19
N GLN A 352 7.52 -0.66 -2.90
CA GLN A 352 7.48 0.31 -4.00
C GLN A 352 7.84 1.71 -3.52
N LYS A 353 7.22 2.17 -2.41
CA LYS A 353 7.53 3.47 -1.80
C LYS A 353 9.01 3.60 -1.42
N ILE A 354 9.60 2.54 -0.85
CA ILE A 354 11.03 2.52 -0.54
C ILE A 354 11.86 2.61 -1.83
N SER A 355 11.51 1.85 -2.87
CA SER A 355 12.20 1.88 -4.17
C SER A 355 12.17 3.27 -4.81
N ASP A 356 10.99 3.89 -4.88
CA ASP A 356 10.81 5.22 -5.48
C ASP A 356 11.59 6.29 -4.70
N THR A 357 11.56 6.21 -3.36
CA THR A 357 12.32 7.12 -2.49
C THR A 357 13.83 6.94 -2.69
N VAL A 358 14.31 5.69 -2.80
CA VAL A 358 15.72 5.39 -3.02
C VAL A 358 16.23 5.96 -4.36
N GLN A 359 15.40 5.95 -5.40
CA GLN A 359 15.76 6.56 -6.69
C GLN A 359 15.95 8.08 -6.60
N GLN A 360 15.26 8.75 -5.66
CA GLN A 360 15.37 10.19 -5.43
C GLN A 360 16.52 10.56 -4.49
N ILE A 361 17.14 9.59 -3.81
CA ILE A 361 18.30 9.83 -2.94
C ILE A 361 19.53 10.11 -3.80
N GLU A 362 20.04 11.33 -3.71
CA GLU A 362 21.31 11.69 -4.34
C GLU A 362 22.46 10.89 -3.69
N LYS A 363 23.13 10.08 -4.51
CA LYS A 363 24.24 9.25 -4.06
C LYS A 363 25.48 10.12 -3.92
N HIS A 364 26.02 10.15 -2.71
CA HIS A 364 27.25 10.86 -2.40
C HIS A 364 28.37 9.87 -2.07
N GLU A 365 29.59 10.16 -2.52
CA GLU A 365 30.79 9.54 -1.99
C GLU A 365 31.35 10.37 -0.82
N ILE A 366 32.18 9.74 0.01
CA ILE A 366 32.91 10.47 1.05
C ILE A 366 33.97 11.32 0.35
N ASP A 367 33.94 12.63 0.55
CA ASP A 367 35.00 13.56 0.14
C ASP A 367 35.67 14.15 1.38
N LEU A 368 36.98 13.95 1.54
CA LEU A 368 37.77 14.48 2.65
C LEU A 368 38.08 15.99 2.52
N LYS A 369 37.90 16.59 1.34
CA LYS A 369 38.08 18.05 1.15
C LYS A 369 36.84 18.83 1.60
N ASP A 370 35.66 18.27 1.40
CA ASP A 370 34.41 18.80 1.95
C ASP A 370 34.52 18.88 3.50
N PRO A 371 34.20 20.01 4.14
CA PRO A 371 34.21 20.12 5.59
C PRO A 371 33.08 19.35 6.29
N PHE A 372 32.03 18.91 5.57
CA PHE A 372 30.86 18.27 6.18
C PHE A 372 31.18 16.97 6.92
N THR A 373 30.73 16.86 8.17
CA THR A 373 30.97 15.72 9.07
C THR A 373 29.70 15.27 9.79
N LEU A 374 29.82 14.25 10.66
CA LEU A 374 28.71 13.81 11.51
C LEU A 374 28.23 14.90 12.49
N ILE A 375 29.09 15.87 12.86
CA ILE A 375 28.70 17.00 13.71
C ILE A 375 27.69 17.88 12.99
N ASP A 376 27.83 18.05 11.67
CA ASP A 376 26.90 18.82 10.85
C ASP A 376 25.53 18.13 10.74
N VAL A 377 25.51 16.79 10.65
CA VAL A 377 24.28 15.99 10.74
C VAL A 377 23.58 16.22 12.08
N SER A 378 24.33 16.16 13.18
CA SER A 378 23.79 16.46 14.52
C SER A 378 23.29 17.90 14.64
N SER A 379 23.98 18.86 14.02
CA SER A 379 23.57 20.27 14.03
C SER A 379 22.32 20.51 13.18
N LYS A 380 22.20 19.86 12.02
CA LYS A 380 20.99 19.89 11.20
C LYS A 380 19.79 19.26 11.92
N ALA A 381 20.03 18.16 12.66
CA ALA A 381 19.03 17.51 13.49
C ALA A 381 18.45 18.46 14.55
N LEU A 382 19.33 19.12 15.31
CA LEU A 382 18.94 20.10 16.33
C LEU A 382 18.14 21.27 15.76
N ASN A 383 18.47 21.69 14.54
CA ASN A 383 17.79 22.79 13.85
C ASN A 383 16.54 22.35 13.06
N GLY A 384 16.10 21.09 13.20
CA GLY A 384 14.87 20.60 12.55
C GLY A 384 14.92 20.54 11.01
N LYS A 385 16.12 20.59 10.40
CA LYS A 385 16.27 20.75 8.94
C LYS A 385 15.88 19.52 8.10
N TYR A 386 15.54 18.41 8.74
CA TYR A 386 15.22 17.15 8.06
C TYR A 386 13.71 16.95 7.81
N GLU A 387 12.83 17.84 8.29
CA GLU A 387 11.38 17.79 8.01
C GLU A 387 10.71 16.41 8.24
N ASN A 388 11.20 15.63 9.21
CA ASN A 388 10.76 14.25 9.47
C ASN A 388 10.96 13.26 8.30
N LYS A 389 11.88 13.56 7.38
CA LYS A 389 12.23 12.73 6.22
C LYS A 389 13.54 12.00 6.44
N LEU A 390 13.49 10.67 6.51
CA LEU A 390 14.69 9.83 6.69
C LEU A 390 15.58 9.82 5.44
N GLU A 391 15.02 10.06 4.25
CA GLU A 391 15.80 10.15 3.01
C GLU A 391 16.82 11.29 3.03
N LEU A 392 16.47 12.46 3.59
CA LEU A 392 17.38 13.61 3.70
C LEU A 392 18.52 13.32 4.69
N VAL A 393 18.21 12.60 5.77
CA VAL A 393 19.22 12.13 6.71
C VAL A 393 20.17 11.15 6.02
N ALA A 394 19.63 10.20 5.25
CA ALA A 394 20.44 9.22 4.54
C ALA A 394 21.39 9.88 3.53
N GLN A 395 20.92 10.88 2.77
CA GLN A 395 21.74 11.67 1.85
C GLN A 395 22.95 12.31 2.54
N ASP A 396 22.75 12.93 3.70
CA ASP A 396 23.84 13.54 4.46
C ASP A 396 24.76 12.48 5.08
N LEU A 397 24.21 11.38 5.61
CA LEU A 397 25.02 10.28 6.13
C LEU A 397 25.89 9.63 5.04
N LEU A 398 25.45 9.59 3.78
CA LEU A 398 26.23 9.02 2.66
C LEU A 398 27.53 9.79 2.39
N LYS A 399 27.59 11.08 2.74
CA LYS A 399 28.81 11.92 2.67
C LYS A 399 29.82 11.58 3.75
N VAL A 400 29.40 10.85 4.79
CA VAL A 400 30.18 10.67 6.03
C VAL A 400 30.48 9.20 6.30
N ILE A 401 29.59 8.27 5.93
CA ILE A 401 29.68 6.85 6.30
C ILE A 401 29.60 5.94 5.07
N LYS A 402 30.44 4.90 5.05
CA LYS A 402 30.34 3.73 4.15
C LYS A 402 30.53 2.44 4.95
N VAL A 403 30.04 1.33 4.41
CA VAL A 403 30.03 0.03 5.07
C VAL A 403 30.66 -1.02 4.17
N VAL A 404 31.60 -1.79 4.71
CA VAL A 404 32.27 -2.88 3.99
C VAL A 404 32.18 -4.17 4.79
N ARG A 405 32.01 -5.31 4.11
CA ARG A 405 32.12 -6.63 4.74
C ARG A 405 33.58 -7.00 4.93
N CYS A 406 33.96 -7.35 6.16
CA CYS A 406 35.30 -7.79 6.51
C CYS A 406 35.26 -9.17 7.18
N GLN A 407 36.43 -9.77 7.42
CA GLN A 407 36.57 -11.16 7.87
C GLN A 407 35.76 -11.49 9.14
N ASN A 408 35.67 -10.53 10.07
CA ASN A 408 35.00 -10.71 11.37
C ASN A 408 33.73 -9.85 11.52
N GLY A 409 33.09 -9.49 10.41
CA GLY A 409 31.84 -8.72 10.39
C GLY A 409 31.93 -7.41 9.61
N TRP A 410 30.98 -6.52 9.87
CA TRP A 410 30.87 -5.24 9.18
C TRP A 410 31.84 -4.20 9.74
N CYS A 411 32.66 -3.63 8.85
CA CYS A 411 33.53 -2.49 9.14
C CYS A 411 32.87 -1.21 8.62
N PHE A 412 32.73 -0.22 9.49
CA PHE A 412 32.16 1.08 9.15
C PHE A 412 33.29 2.07 8.92
N ILE A 413 33.33 2.62 7.72
CA ILE A 413 34.24 3.68 7.31
C ILE A 413 33.54 5.00 7.61
N ILE A 414 34.16 5.85 8.42
CA ILE A 414 33.61 7.15 8.79
C ILE A 414 34.61 8.27 8.53
N LYS A 415 34.11 9.38 7.98
CA LYS A 415 34.83 10.65 7.86
C LYS A 415 34.77 11.42 9.18
N GLU A 416 35.92 11.69 9.77
CA GLU A 416 36.05 12.46 11.01
C GLU A 416 37.14 13.53 10.88
N TYR A 417 36.88 14.71 11.48
CA TYR A 417 37.85 15.79 11.55
C TYR A 417 38.93 15.46 12.58
N ASP A 418 40.18 15.38 12.13
CA ASP A 418 41.35 15.20 13.00
C ASP A 418 41.90 16.58 13.38
N CYS A 419 41.70 16.97 14.64
CA CYS A 419 42.15 18.26 15.17
C CYS A 419 43.68 18.42 15.17
N ILE A 420 44.45 17.33 15.23
CA ILE A 420 45.91 17.37 15.20
C ILE A 420 46.40 17.55 13.77
N ALA A 421 45.78 16.85 12.81
CA ALA A 421 46.13 16.97 11.40
C ALA A 421 45.51 18.23 10.74
N GLY A 422 44.51 18.84 11.39
CA GLY A 422 43.76 19.99 10.87
C GLY A 422 42.98 19.68 9.59
N LYS A 423 42.52 18.43 9.43
CA LYS A 423 41.83 17.97 8.22
C LYS A 423 40.91 16.77 8.50
N ASN A 424 39.97 16.52 7.59
CA ASN A 424 39.17 15.30 7.62
C ASN A 424 40.02 14.07 7.27
N THR A 425 39.77 12.98 7.99
CA THR A 425 40.44 11.70 7.82
C THR A 425 39.41 10.57 7.85
N ILE A 426 39.79 9.42 7.29
CA ILE A 426 39.01 8.20 7.38
C ILE A 426 39.35 7.49 8.70
N LYS A 427 38.33 7.02 9.40
CA LYS A 427 38.43 6.16 10.57
C LYS A 427 37.56 4.91 10.39
N TYR A 428 37.94 3.85 11.06
CA TYR A 428 37.23 2.58 11.04
C TYR A 428 36.56 2.32 12.38
N LYS A 429 35.31 1.83 12.35
CA LYS A 429 34.54 1.53 13.55
C LYS A 429 33.85 0.19 13.45
N SER A 430 33.71 -0.47 14.60
CA SER A 430 32.82 -1.62 14.73
C SER A 430 31.36 -1.20 14.73
N LYS A 431 30.49 -2.18 14.48
CA LYS A 431 29.04 -2.03 14.55
C LYS A 431 28.58 -1.40 15.87
N THR A 432 29.08 -1.86 17.02
CA THR A 432 28.65 -1.33 18.32
C THR A 432 28.99 0.15 18.47
N ALA A 433 30.23 0.52 18.16
CA ALA A 433 30.69 1.90 18.28
C ALA A 433 29.91 2.87 17.39
N ILE A 434 29.66 2.50 16.12
CA ILE A 434 28.90 3.38 15.22
C ILE A 434 27.41 3.44 15.60
N TYR A 435 26.83 2.32 16.04
CA TYR A 435 25.42 2.28 16.46
C TYR A 435 25.20 3.17 17.67
N ASP A 436 26.09 3.12 18.66
CA ASP A 436 25.99 3.96 19.86
C ASP A 436 26.11 5.46 19.51
N GLN A 437 27.03 5.81 18.60
CA GLN A 437 27.15 7.19 18.11
C GLN A 437 25.90 7.66 17.38
N LEU A 438 25.37 6.88 16.43
CA LEU A 438 24.19 7.28 15.65
C LEU A 438 22.90 7.29 16.48
N ARG A 439 22.79 6.44 17.51
CA ARG A 439 21.67 6.47 18.48
C ARG A 439 21.64 7.75 19.31
N SER A 440 22.78 8.40 19.51
CA SER A 440 22.85 9.66 20.26
C SER A 440 22.27 10.84 19.47
N ILE A 441 22.24 10.75 18.14
CA ILE A 441 21.70 11.79 17.26
C ILE A 441 20.21 11.53 17.07
N ARG A 442 19.39 12.27 17.82
CA ARG A 442 17.92 12.19 17.76
C ARG A 442 17.37 13.26 16.83
N PHE A 443 16.36 12.92 16.05
CA PHE A 443 15.72 13.84 15.10
C PHE A 443 14.33 14.28 15.58
N TRP A 444 13.35 13.39 15.54
CA TRP A 444 11.97 13.65 15.96
C TRP A 444 11.41 12.47 16.74
N GLN A 445 10.19 12.64 17.26
CA GLN A 445 9.47 11.59 17.96
C GLN A 445 8.28 11.16 17.11
N ASP A 446 8.18 9.86 16.87
CA ASP A 446 7.06 9.21 16.20
C ASP A 446 6.32 8.34 17.23
N GLY A 447 5.20 8.87 17.74
CA GLY A 447 4.47 8.28 18.85
C GLY A 447 5.33 8.13 20.11
N LYS A 448 5.63 6.89 20.51
CA LYS A 448 6.49 6.57 21.67
C LYS A 448 7.96 6.33 21.31
N LYS A 449 8.31 6.26 20.02
CA LYS A 449 9.67 5.97 19.56
C LYS A 449 10.37 7.27 19.16
N HIS A 450 11.61 7.46 19.61
CA HIS A 450 12.48 8.48 19.05
C HIS A 450 13.13 7.96 17.78
N ILE A 451 13.02 8.73 16.70
CA ILE A 451 13.72 8.47 15.45
C ILE A 451 15.11 9.12 15.52
N THR A 452 16.12 8.35 15.11
CA THR A 452 17.54 8.65 15.30
C THR A 452 18.34 8.37 14.03
N ALA A 453 19.61 8.79 13.98
CA ALA A 453 20.45 8.58 12.80
C ALA A 453 20.65 7.09 12.45
N ILE A 454 20.53 6.19 13.43
CA ILE A 454 20.63 4.76 13.16
C ILE A 454 19.42 4.25 12.36
N ASP A 455 18.23 4.83 12.55
CA ASP A 455 17.04 4.42 11.82
C ASP A 455 17.18 4.69 10.31
N ALA A 456 17.82 5.80 9.93
CA ALA A 456 18.14 6.10 8.53
C ALA A 456 19.15 5.11 7.94
N LEU A 457 20.22 4.81 8.68
CA LEU A 457 21.23 3.84 8.26
C LEU A 457 20.65 2.43 8.09
N GLU A 458 19.76 2.01 8.99
CA GLU A 458 19.13 0.68 8.91
C GLU A 458 18.10 0.60 7.78
N GLN A 459 17.28 1.64 7.58
CA GLN A 459 16.27 1.67 6.52
C GLN A 459 16.90 1.68 5.12
N TYR A 460 18.02 2.36 4.94
CA TYR A 460 18.69 2.53 3.64
C TYR A 460 20.07 1.86 3.58
N HIS A 461 20.29 0.79 4.35
CA HIS A 461 21.61 0.16 4.54
C HIS A 461 22.36 -0.15 3.23
N SER A 462 21.63 -0.65 2.22
CA SER A 462 22.20 -1.01 0.91
C SER A 462 22.87 0.16 0.19
N LEU A 463 22.48 1.41 0.46
CA LEU A 463 23.11 2.60 -0.13
C LEU A 463 24.50 2.89 0.43
N PHE A 464 24.79 2.41 1.64
CA PHE A 464 26.06 2.62 2.31
C PHE A 464 27.06 1.50 2.01
N GLU A 465 26.58 0.35 1.51
CA GLU A 465 27.41 -0.83 1.26
C GLU A 465 28.37 -0.63 0.09
N LYS A 466 29.60 -1.10 0.29
CA LYS A 466 30.65 -1.25 -0.71
C LYS A 466 31.13 -2.71 -0.67
N ILE A 467 31.47 -3.24 -1.84
CA ILE A 467 31.94 -4.62 -2.06
C ILE A 467 33.22 -4.88 -1.25
N GLY A 468 34.08 -3.88 -1.19
CA GLY A 468 35.38 -3.91 -0.54
C GLY A 468 35.95 -2.50 -0.42
N MET A 469 37.18 -2.42 0.09
CA MET A 469 37.97 -1.20 0.06
C MET A 469 39.34 -1.48 -0.55
N LYS A 470 39.90 -0.51 -1.25
CA LYS A 470 41.26 -0.54 -1.79
C LYS A 470 41.91 0.82 -1.61
N PHE A 471 43.24 0.85 -1.64
CA PHE A 471 43.95 2.13 -1.59
C PHE A 471 43.53 3.03 -2.77
N ILE A 472 43.52 2.50 -3.99
CA ILE A 472 42.96 3.14 -5.19
C ILE A 472 42.15 2.10 -5.98
N SER A 473 40.95 2.46 -6.42
CA SER A 473 40.10 1.64 -7.29
C SER A 473 39.32 2.51 -8.27
N ASN A 474 39.20 2.03 -9.51
CA ASN A 474 38.30 2.60 -10.53
C ASN A 474 36.91 1.95 -10.51
N ASN A 475 36.72 0.89 -9.73
CA ASN A 475 35.42 0.23 -9.56
C ASN A 475 34.60 0.97 -8.51
N GLU A 476 33.48 1.56 -8.91
CA GLU A 476 32.56 2.32 -8.04
C GLU A 476 32.01 1.51 -6.86
N GLY A 477 31.90 0.19 -7.00
CA GLY A 477 31.50 -0.72 -5.93
C GLY A 477 32.55 -0.90 -4.83
N ILE A 478 33.80 -0.49 -5.07
CA ILE A 478 34.91 -0.56 -4.10
C ILE A 478 35.19 0.84 -3.57
N PHE A 479 35.31 0.96 -2.25
CA PHE A 479 35.69 2.23 -1.62
C PHE A 479 37.18 2.54 -1.85
N SER A 480 37.47 3.68 -2.48
CA SER A 480 38.84 4.20 -2.66
C SER A 480 39.26 5.05 -1.46
N ILE A 481 40.29 4.60 -0.75
CA ILE A 481 40.78 5.24 0.47
C ILE A 481 41.60 6.49 0.14
N TYR A 482 42.41 6.43 -0.92
CA TYR A 482 43.18 7.57 -1.39
C TYR A 482 42.29 8.53 -2.19
N GLN A 483 42.24 9.79 -1.76
CA GLN A 483 41.40 10.84 -2.37
C GLN A 483 42.23 12.01 -2.94
N GLY A 484 43.50 11.77 -3.23
CA GLY A 484 44.42 12.77 -3.77
C GLY A 484 45.39 13.34 -2.72
N PHE A 485 46.36 14.10 -3.22
CA PHE A 485 47.31 14.81 -2.39
C PHE A 485 46.68 16.05 -1.76
N LYS A 486 47.24 16.46 -0.61
CA LYS A 486 46.87 17.72 0.05
C LYS A 486 47.10 18.93 -0.87
N TYR A 487 48.17 18.89 -1.66
CA TYR A 487 48.59 19.98 -2.54
C TYR A 487 48.19 19.67 -3.98
N MET A 488 47.81 20.71 -4.73
CA MET A 488 47.51 20.60 -6.15
C MET A 488 48.79 20.41 -6.95
N GLN A 489 48.71 19.65 -8.03
CA GLN A 489 49.76 19.61 -9.03
C GLN A 489 49.86 20.99 -9.69
N LEU A 490 51.08 21.51 -9.79
CA LEU A 490 51.37 22.77 -10.48
C LEU A 490 51.79 22.47 -11.92
N ASP A 491 51.44 23.35 -12.85
CA ASP A 491 51.85 23.23 -14.27
C ASP A 491 53.34 23.53 -14.45
N GLU A 492 53.91 24.39 -13.59
CA GLU A 492 55.32 24.77 -13.62
C GLU A 492 55.97 24.57 -12.24
N VAL A 493 57.26 24.23 -12.25
CA VAL A 493 58.07 24.04 -11.04
C VAL A 493 58.80 25.35 -10.72
N ASP A 494 58.59 25.86 -9.51
CA ASP A 494 59.38 26.96 -8.98
C ASP A 494 60.73 26.43 -8.48
N GLN A 495 61.76 26.56 -9.30
CA GLN A 495 63.08 26.02 -9.03
C GLN A 495 63.67 26.58 -7.72
N THR A 496 63.39 27.84 -7.38
CA THR A 496 63.93 28.49 -6.18
C THR A 496 63.44 27.85 -4.88
N LYS A 497 62.23 27.25 -4.91
CA LYS A 497 61.65 26.56 -3.76
C LYS A 497 62.17 25.14 -3.59
N ILE A 498 62.49 24.45 -4.69
CA ILE A 498 62.94 23.05 -4.64
C ILE A 498 64.46 22.92 -4.52
N GLU A 499 65.23 23.93 -4.93
CA GLU A 499 66.70 23.91 -4.95
C GLU A 499 67.30 23.64 -3.55
N GLN A 500 66.69 24.16 -2.49
CA GLN A 500 67.13 23.87 -1.12
C GLN A 500 66.96 22.37 -0.76
N PHE A 501 65.88 21.75 -1.21
CA PHE A 501 65.66 20.32 -1.02
C PHE A 501 66.64 19.49 -1.87
N LEU A 502 66.82 19.85 -3.15
CA LEU A 502 67.76 19.18 -4.03
C LEU A 502 69.20 19.26 -3.51
N GLY A 503 69.63 20.42 -3.02
CA GLY A 503 70.92 20.62 -2.37
C GLY A 503 71.08 19.78 -1.11
N LEU A 504 70.06 19.73 -0.24
CA LEU A 504 70.08 18.87 0.95
C LEU A 504 70.28 17.39 0.58
N VAL A 505 69.54 16.89 -0.42
CA VAL A 505 69.66 15.50 -0.86
C VAL A 505 71.04 15.23 -1.46
N LYS A 506 71.59 16.15 -2.26
CA LYS A 506 72.91 16.00 -2.90
C LYS A 506 74.04 16.09 -1.89
N ASP A 507 74.10 17.18 -1.15
CA ASP A 507 75.27 17.55 -0.36
C ASP A 507 75.32 16.75 0.95
N THR A 508 74.16 16.59 1.62
CA THR A 508 74.09 16.02 2.97
C THR A 508 73.74 14.54 2.95
N ILE A 509 72.72 14.14 2.19
CA ILE A 509 72.19 12.76 2.24
C ILE A 509 73.01 11.82 1.35
N ALA A 510 73.27 12.23 0.11
CA ALA A 510 74.10 11.48 -0.84
C ALA A 510 75.59 11.73 -0.65
N ALA A 511 75.99 12.68 0.20
CA ALA A 511 77.38 13.07 0.44
C ALA A 511 78.15 13.38 -0.87
N ASN A 512 77.49 14.07 -1.81
CA ASN A 512 77.96 14.38 -3.17
C ASN A 512 78.20 13.17 -4.08
N ASP A 513 77.73 11.97 -3.74
CA ASP A 513 77.72 10.84 -4.67
C ASP A 513 76.57 10.99 -5.67
N GLU A 514 76.91 11.20 -6.95
CA GLU A 514 75.93 11.46 -8.01
C GLU A 514 75.00 10.25 -8.25
N LEU A 515 75.51 9.03 -8.12
CA LEU A 515 74.71 7.82 -8.34
C LEU A 515 73.69 7.63 -7.22
N ILE A 516 74.07 7.88 -5.97
CA ILE A 516 73.15 7.86 -4.83
C ILE A 516 72.14 9.01 -4.95
N TYR A 517 72.58 10.21 -5.31
CA TYR A 517 71.72 11.37 -5.50
C TYR A 517 70.62 11.12 -6.54
N GLU A 518 70.99 10.69 -7.76
CA GLU A 518 70.06 10.36 -8.82
C GLU A 518 69.11 9.23 -8.41
N TYR A 519 69.63 8.20 -7.73
CA TYR A 519 68.82 7.09 -7.24
C TYR A 519 67.73 7.57 -6.27
N LEU A 520 68.07 8.41 -5.30
CA LEU A 520 67.12 8.93 -4.31
C LEU A 520 66.04 9.81 -4.95
N LEU A 521 66.42 10.70 -5.89
CA LEU A 521 65.46 11.55 -6.57
C LEU A 521 64.51 10.77 -7.48
N ASN A 522 65.05 9.84 -8.27
CA ASN A 522 64.23 8.95 -9.10
C ASN A 522 63.28 8.12 -8.24
N TRP A 523 63.75 7.66 -7.07
CA TRP A 523 62.90 6.95 -6.12
C TRP A 523 61.77 7.84 -5.61
N PHE A 524 62.05 9.03 -5.06
CA PHE A 524 61.00 9.96 -4.61
C PHE A 524 60.00 10.33 -5.70
N SER A 525 60.49 10.61 -6.91
CA SER A 525 59.65 10.87 -8.08
C SER A 525 58.74 9.67 -8.39
N PHE A 526 59.30 8.47 -8.36
CA PHE A 526 58.55 7.24 -8.63
C PHE A 526 57.44 7.02 -7.59
N ILE A 527 57.69 7.28 -6.29
CA ILE A 527 56.66 7.22 -5.23
C ILE A 527 55.51 8.18 -5.55
N ALA A 528 55.83 9.44 -5.87
CA ALA A 528 54.82 10.47 -6.11
C ALA A 528 53.99 10.21 -7.38
N GLN A 529 54.62 9.68 -8.44
CA GLN A 529 53.99 9.43 -9.74
C GLN A 529 53.22 8.09 -9.79
N ASN A 530 53.60 7.10 -8.99
CA ASN A 530 53.03 5.75 -9.02
C ASN A 530 52.23 5.44 -7.76
N ILE A 531 51.24 6.29 -7.49
CA ILE A 531 50.34 6.17 -6.35
C ILE A 531 49.63 4.81 -6.37
N GLY A 532 49.62 4.11 -5.24
CA GLY A 532 49.01 2.78 -5.11
C GLY A 532 49.79 1.66 -5.81
N LYS A 533 50.95 1.94 -6.42
CA LYS A 533 51.86 0.89 -6.90
C LYS A 533 52.94 0.62 -5.86
N ARG A 534 53.24 -0.67 -5.67
CA ARG A 534 54.24 -1.16 -4.72
C ARG A 534 55.64 -0.58 -4.96
N LEU A 535 56.32 -0.22 -3.88
CA LEU A 535 57.73 0.10 -3.82
C LEU A 535 58.49 -1.05 -3.18
N LYS A 536 59.57 -1.55 -3.79
CA LYS A 536 60.37 -2.69 -3.27
C LYS A 536 61.54 -2.27 -2.37
N LEU A 537 61.58 -1.04 -1.84
CA LEU A 537 62.80 -0.53 -1.19
C LEU A 537 62.60 0.28 0.09
N GLN A 538 63.52 0.07 1.04
CA GLN A 538 63.58 0.75 2.34
C GLN A 538 64.61 1.88 2.30
N LEU A 539 64.21 3.08 2.71
CA LEU A 539 65.07 4.24 2.95
C LEU A 539 64.57 5.02 4.17
N TYR A 540 65.50 5.38 5.06
CA TYR A 540 65.21 5.97 6.37
C TYR A 540 65.37 7.50 6.30
N PHE A 541 64.28 8.26 6.47
CA PHE A 541 64.32 9.74 6.49
C PHE A 541 63.71 10.31 7.78
N LYS A 542 64.32 11.32 8.40
CA LYS A 542 63.96 11.76 9.76
C LYS A 542 62.72 12.69 9.88
N TYR A 543 61.91 12.86 8.82
CA TYR A 543 61.03 14.04 8.68
C TYR A 543 59.50 13.80 8.71
N TYR A 544 59.01 12.64 9.16
CA TYR A 544 57.56 12.38 9.34
C TYR A 544 57.24 11.78 10.71
N LYS A 545 55.95 11.49 11.02
CA LYS A 545 55.55 10.78 12.25
C LYS A 545 56.25 9.42 12.28
N ASN A 546 57.36 9.37 13.00
CA ASN A 546 58.26 8.23 13.05
C ASN A 546 57.64 7.09 13.83
N ILE A 547 57.73 5.88 13.28
CA ILE A 547 57.42 4.66 14.02
C ILE A 547 58.71 4.22 14.71
N THR A 548 58.71 4.23 16.03
CA THR A 548 59.88 3.94 16.86
C THR A 548 59.86 2.53 17.45
N ASP A 549 58.69 1.90 17.49
CA ASP A 549 58.51 0.53 17.96
C ASP A 549 58.30 -0.42 16.78
N ILE A 550 59.00 -1.56 16.79
CA ILE A 550 58.87 -2.55 15.73
C ILE A 550 57.52 -3.30 15.84
N ASP A 551 56.97 -3.41 17.04
CA ASP A 551 55.66 -4.05 17.26
C ASP A 551 54.52 -3.31 16.57
N ASP A 552 54.67 -2.00 16.28
CA ASP A 552 53.69 -1.23 15.50
C ASP A 552 53.68 -1.63 14.02
N PHE A 553 54.76 -2.24 13.51
CA PHE A 553 54.83 -2.80 12.15
C PHE A 553 54.39 -4.27 12.11
N VAL A 554 54.98 -5.10 12.99
CA VAL A 554 54.92 -6.57 12.88
C VAL A 554 54.14 -7.24 14.01
N GLY A 555 53.75 -6.47 15.03
CA GLY A 555 53.05 -6.96 16.19
C GLY A 555 51.57 -7.24 15.92
N LYS A 556 50.85 -7.65 16.97
CA LYS A 556 49.44 -8.03 16.87
C LYS A 556 48.56 -6.86 16.40
N PHE A 557 48.88 -5.62 16.74
CA PHE A 557 48.15 -4.44 16.31
C PHE A 557 49.06 -3.58 15.44
N ASN A 558 48.73 -3.45 14.16
CA ASN A 558 49.62 -2.94 13.11
C ASN A 558 48.99 -1.77 12.33
N THR A 559 48.17 -0.95 12.98
CA THR A 559 47.52 0.21 12.35
C THR A 559 48.51 1.27 11.86
N ALA A 560 49.77 1.23 12.32
CA ALA A 560 50.77 2.20 11.93
C ALA A 560 51.16 2.11 10.44
N ILE A 561 50.87 0.99 9.76
CA ILE A 561 51.12 0.81 8.32
C ILE A 561 49.85 0.93 7.46
N GLU A 562 48.69 1.05 8.08
CA GLU A 562 47.39 1.11 7.40
C GLU A 562 47.31 2.31 6.44
N ASN A 563 47.01 2.04 5.16
CA ASN A 563 46.77 3.04 4.12
C ASN A 563 47.92 4.04 3.94
N LYS A 564 49.16 3.59 4.11
CA LYS A 564 50.35 4.43 3.91
C LYS A 564 51.11 4.04 2.66
N MET A 565 51.46 5.04 1.85
CA MET A 565 52.40 4.85 0.73
C MET A 565 53.85 4.71 1.20
N SER A 566 54.18 5.30 2.34
CA SER A 566 55.51 5.26 2.93
C SER A 566 55.40 5.34 4.45
N ALA A 567 56.20 4.52 5.14
CA ALA A 567 56.33 4.51 6.58
C ALA A 567 57.81 4.65 6.94
N ILE A 568 58.10 5.55 7.87
CA ILE A 568 59.45 5.81 8.33
C ILE A 568 59.63 5.16 9.68
N ALA A 569 60.51 4.16 9.71
CA ALA A 569 61.04 3.61 10.93
C ALA A 569 62.15 4.52 11.46
N ASN A 570 62.12 4.92 12.73
CA ASN A 570 63.22 5.68 13.34
C ASN A 570 63.75 4.92 14.54
N GLU A 571 65.00 4.45 14.45
CA GLU A 571 65.69 3.78 15.55
C GLU A 571 64.85 2.64 16.17
N MET A 572 64.30 1.76 15.32
CA MET A 572 63.51 0.62 15.79
C MET A 572 64.30 -0.19 16.80
N LYS A 573 63.77 -0.32 18.03
CA LYS A 573 64.39 -1.10 19.11
C LYS A 573 64.28 -2.60 18.80
N ASN A 574 65.14 -3.09 17.91
CA ASN A 574 65.14 -4.49 17.45
C ASN A 574 66.39 -5.22 17.95
N PHE A 575 66.35 -5.68 19.20
CA PHE A 575 67.46 -6.36 19.89
C PHE A 575 67.06 -7.77 20.35
N GLY A 576 68.03 -8.70 20.44
CA GLY A 576 67.81 -10.05 20.97
C GLY A 576 67.30 -11.09 19.96
N GLU A 577 66.74 -12.19 20.46
CA GLU A 577 66.35 -13.39 19.69
C GLU A 577 65.19 -13.14 18.70
N SER A 578 64.34 -12.13 18.95
CA SER A 578 63.22 -11.76 18.07
C SER A 578 63.65 -11.05 16.78
N ARG A 579 64.91 -10.62 16.66
CA ARG A 579 65.42 -9.85 15.51
C ARG A 579 65.20 -10.55 14.17
N MET A 580 65.44 -11.88 14.11
CA MET A 580 65.27 -12.63 12.86
C MET A 580 63.79 -12.72 12.46
N SER A 581 62.90 -13.05 13.40
CA SER A 581 61.45 -13.10 13.16
C SER A 581 60.91 -11.73 12.70
N ASN A 582 61.38 -10.65 13.32
CA ASN A 582 61.00 -9.29 12.95
C ASN A 582 61.51 -8.90 11.55
N MET A 583 62.73 -9.34 11.18
CA MET A 583 63.26 -9.12 9.83
C MET A 583 62.45 -9.85 8.76
N ASP A 584 62.00 -11.09 9.01
CA ASP A 584 61.18 -11.81 8.05
C ASP A 584 59.78 -11.21 7.91
N ALA A 585 59.18 -10.74 9.01
CA ALA A 585 57.93 -10.00 8.96
C ALA A 585 58.07 -8.65 8.22
N LEU A 586 59.16 -7.90 8.43
CA LEU A 586 59.44 -6.67 7.66
C LEU A 586 59.66 -6.96 6.18
N LYS A 587 60.32 -8.07 5.84
CA LYS A 587 60.43 -8.52 4.43
C LYS A 587 59.03 -8.79 3.87
N SER A 588 58.17 -9.48 4.60
CA SER A 588 56.78 -9.73 4.20
C SER A 588 56.01 -8.42 3.95
N ILE A 589 56.16 -7.40 4.80
CA ILE A 589 55.55 -6.07 4.57
C ILE A 589 56.03 -5.41 3.27
N ASN A 590 57.32 -5.54 2.92
CA ASN A 590 57.85 -5.07 1.62
C ASN A 590 57.48 -6.00 0.45
N THR A 591 57.28 -7.27 0.81
CA THR A 591 57.05 -8.58 0.15
C THR A 591 55.70 -8.91 -0.45
N GLU A 592 54.65 -8.57 0.28
CA GLU A 592 53.29 -8.99 0.01
C GLU A 592 52.50 -7.86 -0.64
N SER A 593 51.48 -8.22 -1.43
CA SER A 593 50.61 -7.26 -2.11
C SER A 593 49.39 -6.89 -1.27
N THR A 594 49.16 -7.60 -0.18
CA THR A 594 48.09 -7.33 0.77
C THR A 594 48.53 -7.74 2.16
N PHE A 595 47.98 -7.11 3.18
CA PHE A 595 48.21 -7.48 4.58
C PHE A 595 46.95 -7.24 5.41
N VAL A 596 46.81 -8.02 6.48
CA VAL A 596 45.67 -7.89 7.40
C VAL A 596 45.98 -6.83 8.44
N ILE A 597 45.16 -5.78 8.49
CA ILE A 597 45.18 -4.80 9.57
C ILE A 597 44.34 -5.30 10.73
N ASN A 598 44.91 -5.18 11.92
CA ASN A 598 44.26 -5.47 13.17
C ASN A 598 44.32 -4.24 14.08
N GLU A 599 43.19 -3.55 14.20
CA GLU A 599 42.98 -2.48 15.18
C GLU A 599 42.15 -3.00 16.36
N LYS A 600 42.37 -2.44 17.55
CA LYS A 600 41.55 -2.80 18.72
C LYS A 600 40.10 -2.41 18.47
N TYR A 601 39.18 -3.35 18.72
CA TYR A 601 37.72 -3.15 18.65
C TYR A 601 37.17 -2.84 17.25
N VAL A 602 37.96 -3.04 16.19
CA VAL A 602 37.53 -2.94 14.79
C VAL A 602 37.69 -4.33 14.14
N PRO A 603 36.78 -4.75 13.24
CA PRO A 603 36.97 -5.98 12.49
C PRO A 603 38.29 -5.98 11.70
N LYS A 604 38.99 -7.11 11.72
CA LYS A 604 40.16 -7.33 10.86
C LYS A 604 39.76 -7.16 9.41
N HIS A 605 40.55 -6.39 8.69
CA HIS A 605 40.31 -6.10 7.28
C HIS A 605 41.63 -6.14 6.52
N GLU A 606 41.54 -6.47 5.25
CA GLU A 606 42.69 -6.59 4.37
C GLU A 606 42.89 -5.26 3.64
N VAL A 607 44.14 -4.81 3.60
CA VAL A 607 44.55 -3.62 2.85
C VAL A 607 45.61 -4.01 1.84
N GLU A 608 45.73 -3.19 0.79
CA GLU A 608 46.69 -3.34 -0.32
C GLU A 608 48.00 -2.59 -0.04
#